data_AF-A0A941B4A5-F1
#
_entry.id   AF-A0A941B4A5-F1
#
_cell.length_a   1.000
_cell.length_b   1.000
_cell.length_c   1.000
_cell.angle_alpha   90.00
_cell.angle_beta   90.00
_cell.angle_gamma   90.00
#
_symmetry.space_group_name_H-M   'P 1'
#
loop_
_entity.id
_entity.type
_entity.pdbx_description
1 polymer ?
#
loop_
_entity_poly.entity_id
_entity_poly.type
_entity_poly.pdbx_seq_one_letter_code
_entity_poly.pdbx_strand_id
1 'polypeptide(L)'
;MTAAPETETETEPQNRHQDQASARPRTTLPPAVRAAAPGGEPRRSVSQVRATDVYALAGAAAAALALTWLLFARLLPFDGAVGFVVVAYALFLGLYALLVSFDEDGPAVADRIAAAVVRSLGALLLSVLVFVVSYTLWEGRRALPHPNFFTEDMRLAGPLEPLSTGGIKHAIAGTLIEITIALIVTVPVGLVCAVFLNEVPGRFARFVRTIVEAMTALPSIVAGLFVYATVILTLGFPESGFAAGLALSVMMLPIIIRASDVVLRLVPGTLREAAYAMGTSRWRTVWHVVLPTARSGLATAVILGTARGIGETSPVLITAGFGAEFNANAFSDPMVSLPLAALKLVESPEPNMIARGFGAAATLLVVVLALFVVARSIGGRGPGQLTRRQQHRRVLASRKDARRFGARTHQGPGGGPAATSPPAAGRLARVLRSALGALFVRRGPVGAGRAVPRAPYGAGRGPRRSRISIQPRARYWAIRPRISLRKSAQDPRSSL
;
A
#
# COMPACT_ATOMS: atom_id res chain seq x y z
N MET A 1 21.23 41.39 102.22
CA MET A 1 21.95 42.42 101.45
C MET A 1 21.37 42.40 100.05
N THR A 2 20.35 43.24 99.82
CA THR A 2 20.38 44.49 99.01
C THR A 2 20.23 44.21 97.51
N ALA A 3 19.42 44.86 96.68
CA ALA A 3 18.16 45.62 96.73
C ALA A 3 17.86 46.00 95.26
N ALA A 4 16.67 45.68 94.73
CA ALA A 4 15.85 46.35 93.68
C ALA A 4 16.51 46.83 92.33
N PRO A 5 15.79 47.39 91.32
CA PRO A 5 14.34 47.61 91.16
C PRO A 5 13.74 47.21 89.79
N GLU A 6 12.43 47.47 89.68
CA GLU A 6 11.51 47.37 88.55
C GLU A 6 11.84 48.29 87.35
N THR A 7 11.40 47.91 86.15
CA THR A 7 10.98 48.84 85.09
C THR A 7 9.87 48.24 84.24
N GLU A 8 8.65 48.76 84.41
CA GLU A 8 7.59 48.71 83.40
C GLU A 8 7.95 49.63 82.22
N THR A 9 7.67 49.18 80.99
CA THR A 9 7.43 50.08 79.87
C THR A 9 6.26 49.56 79.05
N GLU A 10 5.24 50.40 79.01
CA GLU A 10 3.97 50.30 78.30
C GLU A 10 4.16 50.58 76.80
N THR A 11 3.56 49.78 75.91
CA THR A 11 3.22 50.19 74.53
C THR A 11 2.10 49.32 73.94
N GLU A 12 0.90 49.90 73.97
CA GLU A 12 -0.16 49.93 72.94
C GLU A 12 -0.74 48.62 72.30
N PRO A 13 -2.09 48.47 72.21
CA PRO A 13 -2.72 47.25 71.72
C PRO A 13 -2.88 47.25 70.19
N GLN A 14 -2.02 46.51 69.48
CA GLN A 14 -2.19 46.25 68.05
C GLN A 14 -3.04 45.00 67.80
N ASN A 15 -4.35 45.23 67.64
CA ASN A 15 -5.20 44.65 66.60
C ASN A 15 -5.04 43.13 66.31
N ARG A 16 -5.50 42.26 67.24
CA ARG A 16 -5.63 40.80 67.01
C ARG A 16 -7.02 40.38 66.50
N HIS A 17 -7.65 41.18 65.65
CA HIS A 17 -8.96 40.84 65.05
C HIS A 17 -8.91 40.59 63.53
N GLN A 18 -7.75 40.30 62.95
CA GLN A 18 -7.63 40.12 61.49
C GLN A 18 -7.01 38.81 60.98
N ASP A 19 -6.81 37.80 61.84
CA ASP A 19 -6.31 36.47 61.42
C ASP A 19 -7.35 35.33 61.57
N GLN A 20 -8.66 35.63 61.56
CA GLN A 20 -9.72 34.61 61.57
C GLN A 20 -10.40 34.36 60.21
N ALA A 21 -9.75 34.71 59.10
CA ALA A 21 -10.31 34.46 57.77
C ALA A 21 -9.34 33.68 56.86
N SER A 22 -9.28 32.34 57.03
CA SER A 22 -9.10 31.36 55.92
C SER A 22 -8.74 29.92 56.35
N ALA A 23 -9.29 29.40 57.45
CA ALA A 23 -9.20 27.96 57.74
C ALA A 23 -10.32 27.19 57.00
N ARG A 24 -10.24 27.04 55.68
CA ARG A 24 -11.05 26.04 54.97
C ARG A 24 -10.44 24.66 55.25
N PRO A 25 -11.21 23.65 55.69
CA PRO A 25 -10.69 22.29 55.83
C PRO A 25 -10.29 21.79 54.44
N ARG A 26 -8.98 21.67 54.20
CA ARG A 26 -8.46 21.04 53.00
C ARG A 26 -8.70 19.54 53.13
N THR A 27 -9.65 19.03 52.37
CA THR A 27 -9.81 17.59 52.14
C THR A 27 -8.51 17.07 51.50
N THR A 28 -7.65 16.46 52.31
CA THR A 28 -6.46 15.78 51.80
C THR A 28 -6.88 14.36 51.42
N LEU A 29 -6.70 14.00 50.16
CA LEU A 29 -6.86 12.62 49.74
C LEU A 29 -5.76 11.81 50.44
N PRO A 30 -6.07 10.67 51.08
CA PRO A 30 -5.02 9.78 51.58
C PRO A 30 -4.08 9.45 50.43
N PRO A 31 -2.75 9.41 50.67
CA PRO A 31 -1.80 9.11 49.62
C PRO A 31 -2.24 7.79 48.99
N ALA A 32 -2.50 7.82 47.68
CA ALA A 32 -2.89 6.62 46.96
C ALA A 32 -1.80 5.60 47.25
N VAL A 33 -2.13 4.59 48.06
CA VAL A 33 -1.34 3.37 48.11
C VAL A 33 -1.44 2.89 46.67
N ARG A 34 -0.39 3.16 45.89
CA ARG A 34 -0.16 2.44 44.65
C ARG A 34 -0.06 1.01 45.14
N ALA A 35 -1.18 0.29 45.13
CA ALA A 35 -1.17 -1.15 45.17
C ALA A 35 -0.10 -1.50 44.14
N ALA A 36 1.02 -2.05 44.61
CA ALA A 36 2.09 -2.48 43.73
C ALA A 36 1.36 -3.27 42.65
N ALA A 37 1.37 -2.74 41.42
CA ALA A 37 0.66 -3.38 40.32
C ALA A 37 1.09 -4.85 40.39
N PRO A 38 0.15 -5.82 40.51
CA PRO A 38 0.52 -7.22 40.66
C PRO A 38 1.60 -7.47 39.62
N GLY A 39 2.80 -7.85 40.08
CA GLY A 39 4.00 -7.87 39.25
C GLY A 39 3.62 -8.54 37.94
N GLY A 40 3.58 -7.75 36.86
CA GLY A 40 3.01 -8.24 35.61
C GLY A 40 3.72 -9.54 35.29
N GLU A 41 2.96 -10.61 35.05
CA GLU A 41 3.52 -11.91 34.67
C GLU A 41 4.65 -11.63 33.68
N PRO A 42 5.90 -12.05 33.98
CA PRO A 42 7.02 -11.75 33.12
C PRO A 42 6.63 -12.24 31.73
N ARG A 43 6.49 -11.30 30.78
CA ARG A 43 6.12 -11.63 29.40
C ARG A 43 7.10 -12.68 28.91
N ARG A 44 6.63 -13.93 28.81
CA ARG A 44 7.43 -15.08 28.39
C ARG A 44 8.06 -14.72 27.05
N SER A 45 9.37 -14.55 27.03
CA SER A 45 10.08 -14.08 25.83
C SER A 45 10.20 -15.23 24.84
N VAL A 46 9.19 -15.42 24.00
CA VAL A 46 9.13 -16.40 22.88
C VAL A 46 10.17 -16.15 21.77
N SER A 47 11.01 -15.13 21.90
CA SER A 47 11.95 -14.68 20.86
C SER A 47 13.35 -15.29 20.95
N GLN A 48 13.70 -16.01 22.01
CA GLN A 48 15.05 -16.56 22.16
C GLN A 48 15.07 -18.03 21.74
N VAL A 49 15.51 -18.26 20.50
CA VAL A 49 15.82 -19.62 20.02
C VAL A 49 16.94 -20.18 20.88
N ARG A 50 16.64 -21.19 21.70
CA ARG A 50 17.64 -21.85 22.54
C ARG A 50 18.40 -22.89 21.71
N ALA A 51 19.65 -23.16 22.07
CA ALA A 51 20.43 -24.22 21.41
C ALA A 51 19.73 -25.58 21.52
N THR A 52 19.06 -25.84 22.64
CA THR A 52 18.20 -27.02 22.88
C THR A 52 17.10 -27.15 21.82
N ASP A 53 16.52 -26.04 21.37
CA ASP A 53 15.44 -26.04 20.37
C ASP A 53 15.95 -26.44 19.00
N VAL A 54 17.17 -26.01 18.66
CA VAL A 54 17.84 -26.36 17.39
C VAL A 54 18.22 -27.83 17.39
N TYR A 55 18.77 -28.35 18.49
CA TYR A 55 19.07 -29.78 18.63
C TYR A 55 17.80 -30.63 18.60
N ALA A 56 16.72 -30.18 19.25
CA ALA A 56 15.45 -30.89 19.23
C ALA A 56 14.85 -30.95 17.82
N LEU A 57 14.94 -29.85 17.07
CA LEU A 57 14.46 -29.79 15.70
C LEU A 57 15.31 -30.66 14.76
N ALA A 58 16.63 -30.59 14.85
CA ALA A 58 17.55 -31.39 14.03
C ALA A 58 17.45 -32.89 14.36
N GLY A 59 17.37 -33.24 15.65
CA GLY A 59 17.21 -34.60 16.13
C GLY A 59 15.89 -35.22 15.67
N ALA A 60 14.78 -34.49 15.80
CA ALA A 60 13.48 -34.93 15.31
C ALA A 60 13.47 -35.13 13.79
N ALA A 61 14.14 -34.25 13.02
CA ALA A 61 14.20 -34.38 11.57
C ALA A 61 15.00 -35.61 11.13
N ALA A 62 16.17 -35.84 11.73
CA ALA A 62 16.99 -37.02 11.44
C ALA A 62 16.29 -38.32 11.84
N ALA A 63 15.67 -38.35 13.03
CA ALA A 63 14.93 -39.51 13.52
C ALA A 63 13.72 -39.82 12.64
N ALA A 64 12.98 -38.80 12.21
CA ALA A 64 11.84 -38.99 11.31
C ALA A 64 12.26 -39.53 9.95
N LEU A 65 13.35 -39.03 9.35
CA LEU A 65 13.85 -39.55 8.08
C LEU A 65 14.32 -41.00 8.20
N ALA A 66 15.07 -41.33 9.25
CA ALA A 66 15.55 -42.68 9.50
C ALA A 66 14.39 -43.67 9.76
N LEU A 67 13.41 -43.27 10.56
CA LEU A 67 12.23 -44.09 10.87
C LEU A 67 11.36 -44.30 9.64
N THR A 68 11.17 -43.26 8.82
CA THR A 68 10.41 -43.38 7.56
C THR A 68 11.13 -44.27 6.57
N TRP A 69 12.45 -44.14 6.45
CA TRP A 69 13.26 -45.02 5.62
C TRP A 69 13.16 -46.47 6.07
N LEU A 70 13.23 -46.75 7.36
CA LEU A 70 13.01 -48.09 7.90
C LEU A 70 11.61 -48.62 7.56
N LEU A 71 10.57 -47.80 7.74
CA LEU A 71 9.18 -48.18 7.46
C LEU A 71 8.97 -48.54 5.98
N PHE A 72 9.43 -47.69 5.06
CA PHE A 72 9.21 -47.87 3.61
C PHE A 72 10.17 -48.88 2.98
N ALA A 73 11.41 -48.99 3.47
CA ALA A 73 12.41 -49.86 2.85
C ALA A 73 12.44 -51.27 3.44
N ARG A 74 11.96 -51.47 4.68
CA ARG A 74 12.10 -52.75 5.39
C ARG A 74 10.79 -53.35 5.88
N LEU A 75 9.79 -52.55 6.26
CA LEU A 75 8.59 -53.06 6.92
C LEU A 75 7.36 -53.13 6.01
N LEU A 76 7.13 -52.13 5.18
CA LEU A 76 5.95 -52.02 4.33
C LEU A 76 6.34 -51.96 2.85
N PRO A 77 5.64 -52.65 1.95
CA PRO A 77 5.86 -52.57 0.50
C PRO A 77 5.22 -51.29 -0.06
N PHE A 78 5.63 -50.13 0.46
CA PHE A 78 5.16 -48.83 -0.03
C PHE A 78 6.17 -48.24 -1.01
N ASP A 79 5.74 -48.08 -2.26
CA ASP A 79 6.49 -47.37 -3.30
C ASP A 79 5.91 -45.96 -3.50
N GLY A 80 6.80 -44.95 -3.53
CA GLY A 80 6.45 -43.58 -3.92
C GLY A 80 7.09 -42.48 -3.07
N ALA A 81 7.72 -41.52 -3.75
CA ALA A 81 8.39 -40.38 -3.11
C ALA A 81 7.42 -39.47 -2.33
N VAL A 82 6.18 -39.33 -2.80
CA VAL A 82 5.17 -38.47 -2.15
C VAL A 82 4.76 -39.06 -0.79
N GLY A 83 4.48 -40.37 -0.75
CA GLY A 83 4.13 -41.07 0.48
C GLY A 83 5.24 -40.99 1.52
N PHE A 84 6.49 -41.19 1.07
CA PHE A 84 7.67 -41.06 1.92
C PHE A 84 7.76 -39.67 2.57
N VAL A 85 7.63 -38.60 1.79
CA VAL A 85 7.74 -37.22 2.30
C VAL A 85 6.63 -36.88 3.30
N VAL A 86 5.39 -37.31 3.02
CA VAL A 86 4.24 -37.05 3.91
C VAL A 86 4.42 -37.75 5.26
N VAL A 87 4.80 -39.03 5.23
CA VAL A 87 5.01 -39.81 6.46
C VAL A 87 6.21 -39.30 7.25
N ALA A 88 7.32 -38.96 6.57
CA ALA A 88 8.48 -38.36 7.21
C ALA A 88 8.16 -37.03 7.88
N TYR A 89 7.36 -36.19 7.24
CA TYR A 89 6.96 -34.92 7.82
C TYR A 89 6.01 -35.08 9.00
N ALA A 90 5.05 -36.01 8.94
CA ALA A 90 4.16 -36.32 10.05
C ALA A 90 4.93 -36.86 11.27
N LEU A 91 5.87 -37.78 11.04
CA LEU A 91 6.76 -38.31 12.08
C LEU A 91 7.67 -37.22 12.64
N PHE A 92 8.19 -36.32 11.81
CA PHE A 92 8.97 -35.17 12.26
C PHE A 92 8.18 -34.30 13.24
N LEU A 93 6.93 -33.94 12.90
CA LEU A 93 6.09 -33.14 13.79
C LEU A 93 5.78 -33.88 15.09
N GLY A 94 5.48 -35.19 15.03
CA GLY A 94 5.21 -36.01 16.21
C GLY A 94 6.41 -36.13 17.14
N LEU A 95 7.59 -36.42 16.60
CA LEU A 95 8.84 -36.53 17.37
C LEU A 95 9.30 -35.19 17.92
N TYR A 96 9.14 -34.12 17.14
CA TYR A 96 9.46 -32.76 17.60
C TYR A 96 8.52 -32.33 18.74
N ALA A 97 7.22 -32.62 18.63
CA ALA A 97 6.24 -32.37 19.69
C ALA A 97 6.60 -33.13 20.97
N LEU A 98 6.94 -34.42 20.83
CA LEU A 98 7.35 -35.26 21.95
C LEU A 98 8.59 -34.70 22.64
N LEU A 99 9.61 -34.34 21.86
CA LEU A 99 10.87 -33.86 22.41
C LEU A 99 10.73 -32.52 23.13
N VAL A 100 9.91 -31.61 22.60
CA VAL A 100 9.59 -30.32 23.24
C VAL A 100 8.72 -30.52 24.49
N SER A 101 7.84 -31.53 24.52
CA SER A 101 6.98 -31.80 25.68
C SER A 101 7.73 -32.22 26.94
N PHE A 102 8.99 -32.64 26.82
CA PHE A 102 9.82 -32.95 27.98
C PHE A 102 10.32 -31.70 28.72
N ASP A 103 10.46 -30.58 28.02
CA ASP A 103 11.02 -29.34 28.57
C ASP A 103 9.97 -28.23 28.77
N GLU A 104 8.79 -28.33 28.13
CA GLU A 104 7.81 -27.23 28.08
C GLU A 104 6.35 -27.65 28.27
N ASP A 105 5.53 -26.69 28.69
CA ASP A 105 4.09 -26.85 28.91
C ASP A 105 3.30 -27.05 27.61
N GLY A 106 2.13 -27.71 27.68
CA GLY A 106 1.26 -28.00 26.53
C GLY A 106 0.98 -26.81 25.58
N PRO A 107 0.65 -25.59 26.06
CA PRO A 107 0.47 -24.44 25.20
C PRO A 107 1.74 -24.02 24.42
N ALA A 108 2.92 -24.22 25.01
CA ALA A 108 4.19 -23.88 24.38
C ALA A 108 4.59 -24.93 23.32
N VAL A 109 4.29 -26.20 23.56
CA VAL A 109 4.40 -27.28 22.55
C VAL A 109 3.52 -26.95 21.34
N ALA A 110 2.27 -26.56 21.56
CA ALA A 110 1.35 -26.19 20.48
C ALA A 110 1.85 -25.00 19.66
N ASP A 111 2.36 -23.95 20.33
CA ASP A 111 2.96 -22.78 19.67
C ASP A 111 4.19 -23.17 18.82
N ARG A 112 5.07 -24.04 19.35
CA ARG A 112 6.26 -24.51 18.62
C ARG A 112 5.94 -25.37 17.41
N ILE A 113 4.95 -26.26 17.52
CA ILE A 113 4.45 -27.04 16.39
C ILE A 113 3.84 -26.12 15.34
N ALA A 114 2.97 -25.19 15.76
CA ALA A 114 2.37 -24.21 14.84
C ALA A 114 3.45 -23.38 14.12
N ALA A 115 4.46 -22.92 14.85
CA ALA A 115 5.60 -22.21 14.27
C ALA A 115 6.42 -23.09 13.31
N ALA A 116 6.63 -24.38 13.62
CA ALA A 116 7.33 -25.31 12.73
C ALA A 116 6.55 -25.54 11.44
N VAL A 117 5.23 -25.75 11.53
CA VAL A 117 4.33 -25.90 10.38
C VAL A 117 4.27 -24.65 9.51
N VAL A 118 4.14 -23.47 10.13
CA VAL A 118 4.10 -22.21 9.37
C VAL A 118 5.44 -21.95 8.68
N ARG A 119 6.57 -22.22 9.34
CA ARG A 119 7.91 -22.03 8.75
C ARG A 119 8.19 -23.03 7.62
N SER A 120 7.84 -24.30 7.80
CA SER A 120 8.02 -25.32 6.76
C SER A 120 7.13 -25.05 5.54
N LEU A 121 5.87 -24.64 5.75
CA LEU A 121 4.97 -24.26 4.67
C LEU A 121 5.49 -23.01 3.94
N GLY A 122 5.96 -22.00 4.67
CA GLY A 122 6.59 -20.82 4.08
C GLY A 122 7.85 -21.17 3.27
N ALA A 123 8.70 -22.06 3.80
CA ALA A 123 9.89 -22.53 3.10
C ALA A 123 9.55 -23.34 1.84
N LEU A 124 8.53 -24.19 1.89
CA LEU A 124 8.03 -24.95 0.74
C LEU A 124 7.54 -24.00 -0.37
N LEU A 125 6.69 -23.03 -0.02
CA LEU A 125 6.19 -22.04 -0.98
C LEU A 125 7.32 -21.24 -1.63
N LEU A 126 8.29 -20.78 -0.83
CA LEU A 126 9.48 -20.09 -1.36
C LEU A 126 10.33 -21.01 -2.24
N SER A 127 10.50 -22.28 -1.87
CA SER A 127 11.27 -23.25 -2.65
C SER A 127 10.62 -23.52 -4.00
N VAL A 128 9.30 -23.70 -4.04
CA VAL A 128 8.53 -23.84 -5.29
C VAL A 128 8.67 -22.59 -6.15
N LEU A 129 8.56 -21.40 -5.56
CA LEU A 129 8.75 -20.15 -6.30
C LEU A 129 10.16 -20.03 -6.90
N VAL A 130 11.20 -20.30 -6.10
CA VAL A 130 12.60 -20.27 -6.56
C VAL A 130 12.82 -21.31 -7.64
N PHE A 131 12.25 -22.51 -7.50
CA PHE A 131 12.34 -23.56 -8.50
C PHE A 131 11.69 -23.12 -9.81
N VAL A 132 10.45 -22.61 -9.79
CA VAL A 132 9.75 -22.16 -11.01
C VAL A 132 10.54 -21.06 -11.71
N VAL A 133 10.99 -20.03 -10.98
CA VAL A 133 11.77 -18.94 -11.56
C VAL A 133 13.09 -19.46 -12.13
N SER A 134 13.82 -20.29 -11.39
CA SER A 134 15.11 -20.82 -11.81
C SER A 134 14.97 -21.76 -13.02
N TYR A 135 13.95 -22.61 -13.03
CA TYR A 135 13.65 -23.53 -14.11
C TYR A 135 13.27 -22.78 -15.39
N THR A 136 12.42 -21.76 -15.29
CA THR A 136 12.07 -20.90 -16.43
C THR A 136 13.30 -20.20 -17.01
N LEU A 137 14.19 -19.66 -16.17
CA LEU A 137 15.44 -19.03 -16.62
C LEU A 137 16.41 -20.05 -17.23
N TRP A 138 16.48 -21.26 -16.65
CA TRP A 138 17.34 -22.33 -17.13
C TRP A 138 16.90 -22.85 -18.50
N GLU A 139 15.61 -23.05 -18.74
CA GLU A 139 15.13 -23.52 -20.04
C GLU A 139 15.15 -22.37 -21.07
N GLY A 140 14.81 -21.15 -20.64
CA GLY A 140 14.86 -19.95 -21.47
C GLY A 140 16.26 -19.57 -21.94
N ARG A 141 17.33 -20.04 -21.29
CA ARG A 141 18.73 -19.77 -21.70
C ARG A 141 19.07 -20.22 -23.12
N ARG A 142 18.28 -21.13 -23.69
CA ARG A 142 18.45 -21.60 -25.07
C ARG A 142 18.01 -20.53 -26.08
N ALA A 143 16.97 -19.76 -25.76
CA ALA A 143 16.42 -18.74 -26.65
C ALA A 143 16.97 -17.32 -26.38
N LEU A 144 17.21 -16.96 -25.11
CA LEU A 144 17.60 -15.60 -24.70
C LEU A 144 18.91 -15.03 -25.30
N PRO A 145 19.96 -15.82 -25.60
CA PRO A 145 21.21 -15.27 -26.17
C PRO A 145 21.06 -14.76 -27.60
N HIS A 146 20.01 -15.18 -28.31
CA HIS A 146 19.79 -14.87 -29.70
C HIS A 146 19.23 -13.45 -29.85
N PRO A 147 19.92 -12.52 -30.54
CA PRO A 147 19.44 -11.13 -30.67
C PRO A 147 18.15 -11.04 -31.50
N ASN A 148 18.00 -11.92 -32.51
CA ASN A 148 16.78 -12.06 -33.31
C ASN A 148 15.54 -12.33 -32.45
N PHE A 149 15.71 -13.00 -31.30
CA PHE A 149 14.63 -13.32 -30.38
C PHE A 149 13.88 -12.07 -29.89
N PHE A 150 14.57 -10.93 -29.74
CA PHE A 150 13.95 -9.69 -29.26
C PHE A 150 13.58 -8.72 -30.39
N THR A 151 14.19 -8.86 -31.56
CA THR A 151 14.03 -7.91 -32.67
C THR A 151 13.07 -8.38 -33.76
N GLU A 152 12.89 -9.69 -33.90
CA GLU A 152 12.03 -10.30 -34.92
C GLU A 152 10.69 -10.77 -34.34
N ASP A 153 9.71 -10.93 -35.22
CA ASP A 153 8.44 -11.59 -34.91
C ASP A 153 8.46 -13.06 -35.36
N MET A 154 7.32 -13.74 -35.31
CA MET A 154 7.23 -15.15 -35.69
C MET A 154 6.67 -15.38 -37.08
N ARG A 155 6.47 -14.34 -37.90
CA ARG A 155 5.90 -14.49 -39.26
C ARG A 155 6.65 -15.52 -40.10
N LEU A 156 7.97 -15.44 -40.08
CA LEU A 156 8.86 -16.25 -40.90
C LEU A 156 9.42 -17.46 -40.14
N ALA A 157 9.02 -17.65 -38.88
CA ALA A 157 9.54 -18.71 -38.02
C ALA A 157 8.48 -19.80 -37.83
N GLY A 158 8.54 -20.80 -38.71
CA GLY A 158 7.77 -22.02 -38.56
C GLY A 158 8.20 -22.84 -37.33
N PRO A 159 7.45 -23.91 -36.98
CA PRO A 159 7.77 -24.75 -35.83
C PRO A 159 9.17 -25.38 -35.91
N LEU A 160 9.57 -25.82 -37.10
CA LEU A 160 10.85 -26.52 -37.35
C LEU A 160 12.04 -25.56 -37.54
N GLU A 161 11.79 -24.26 -37.60
CA GLU A 161 12.85 -23.27 -37.85
C GLU A 161 13.80 -23.18 -36.64
N PRO A 162 15.11 -23.05 -36.85
CA PRO A 162 16.09 -22.89 -35.77
C PRO A 162 15.82 -21.65 -34.90
N LEU A 163 16.40 -21.63 -33.70
CA LEU A 163 16.31 -20.49 -32.76
C LEU A 163 16.93 -19.19 -33.29
N SER A 164 17.71 -19.25 -34.38
CA SER A 164 18.24 -18.08 -35.08
C SER A 164 17.21 -17.35 -35.95
N THR A 165 16.04 -17.92 -36.17
CA THR A 165 14.96 -17.34 -36.97
C THR A 165 13.76 -17.02 -36.09
N GLY A 166 13.30 -15.77 -36.15
CA GLY A 166 12.10 -15.30 -35.45
C GLY A 166 12.29 -14.97 -33.98
N GLY A 167 11.27 -14.32 -33.42
CA GLY A 167 11.33 -13.79 -32.07
C GLY A 167 9.98 -13.38 -31.47
N ILE A 168 10.06 -12.89 -30.24
CA ILE A 168 8.92 -12.55 -29.38
C ILE A 168 8.61 -11.05 -29.36
N LYS A 169 9.13 -10.27 -30.32
CA LYS A 169 8.87 -8.81 -30.39
C LYS A 169 7.38 -8.49 -30.36
N HIS A 170 6.60 -9.24 -31.13
CA HIS A 170 5.14 -9.13 -31.19
C HIS A 170 4.51 -9.33 -29.80
N ALA A 171 4.94 -10.35 -29.05
CA ALA A 171 4.44 -10.65 -27.72
C ALA A 171 4.81 -9.59 -26.67
N ILE A 172 6.02 -9.04 -26.73
CA ILE A 172 6.47 -7.95 -25.84
C ILE A 172 5.60 -6.71 -26.07
N ALA A 173 5.43 -6.31 -27.33
CA ALA A 173 4.61 -5.16 -27.69
C ALA A 173 3.14 -5.37 -27.30
N GLY A 174 2.58 -6.55 -27.59
CA GLY A 174 1.22 -6.89 -27.22
C GLY A 174 0.96 -6.75 -25.73
N THR A 175 1.83 -7.33 -24.90
CA THR A 175 1.76 -7.22 -23.43
C THR A 175 1.75 -5.76 -22.96
N LEU A 176 2.65 -4.93 -23.49
CA LEU A 176 2.78 -3.53 -23.10
C LEU A 176 1.58 -2.68 -23.54
N ILE A 177 1.04 -2.94 -24.73
CA ILE A 177 -0.13 -2.22 -25.25
C ILE A 177 -1.39 -2.63 -24.47
N GLU A 178 -1.63 -3.92 -24.30
CA GLU A 178 -2.78 -4.46 -23.54
C GLU A 178 -2.81 -3.92 -22.10
N ILE A 179 -1.68 -4.00 -21.38
CA ILE A 179 -1.62 -3.50 -20.01
C ILE A 179 -1.79 -1.99 -19.95
N THR A 180 -1.30 -1.24 -20.94
CA THR A 180 -1.47 0.22 -21.00
C THR A 180 -2.94 0.58 -21.15
N ILE A 181 -3.66 -0.11 -22.05
CA ILE A 181 -5.11 0.07 -22.24
C ILE A 181 -5.85 -0.26 -20.93
N ALA A 182 -5.53 -1.41 -20.32
CA ALA A 182 -6.13 -1.80 -19.05
C ALA A 182 -5.88 -0.75 -17.96
N LEU A 183 -4.67 -0.21 -17.84
CA LEU A 183 -4.34 0.81 -16.83
C LEU A 183 -5.06 2.14 -17.07
N ILE A 184 -5.18 2.58 -18.32
CA ILE A 184 -5.89 3.81 -18.68
C ILE A 184 -7.35 3.74 -18.23
N VAL A 185 -7.99 2.57 -18.32
CA VAL A 185 -9.37 2.36 -17.88
C VAL A 185 -9.45 2.12 -16.37
N THR A 186 -8.69 1.15 -15.86
CA THR A 186 -8.86 0.65 -14.49
C THR A 186 -8.34 1.62 -13.44
N VAL A 187 -7.23 2.33 -13.67
CA VAL A 187 -6.65 3.20 -12.64
C VAL A 187 -7.59 4.37 -12.30
N PRO A 188 -8.11 5.15 -13.28
CA PRO A 188 -9.04 6.22 -12.97
C PRO A 188 -10.34 5.70 -12.33
N VAL A 189 -10.96 4.67 -12.91
CA VAL A 189 -12.23 4.12 -12.41
C VAL A 189 -12.05 3.53 -11.00
N GLY A 190 -10.98 2.78 -10.79
CA GLY A 190 -10.68 2.14 -9.51
C GLY A 190 -10.39 3.14 -8.39
N LEU A 191 -9.59 4.18 -8.68
CA LEU A 191 -9.27 5.23 -7.71
C LEU A 191 -10.49 6.09 -7.37
N VAL A 192 -11.30 6.46 -8.36
CA VAL A 192 -12.55 7.22 -8.13
C VAL A 192 -13.52 6.41 -7.28
N CYS A 193 -13.68 5.11 -7.58
CA CYS A 193 -14.52 4.22 -6.78
C CYS A 193 -14.00 4.08 -5.34
N ALA A 194 -12.69 3.90 -5.13
CA ALA A 194 -12.09 3.83 -3.80
C ALA A 194 -12.27 5.12 -3.00
N VAL A 195 -12.12 6.28 -3.65
CA VAL A 195 -12.40 7.59 -3.03
C VAL A 195 -13.87 7.71 -2.64
N PHE A 196 -14.78 7.30 -3.53
CA PHE A 196 -16.22 7.29 -3.26
C PHE A 196 -16.55 6.43 -2.04
N LEU A 197 -15.99 5.21 -1.97
CA LEU A 197 -16.18 4.27 -0.85
C LEU A 197 -15.65 4.79 0.49
N ASN A 198 -14.65 5.68 0.47
CA ASN A 198 -14.04 6.25 1.68
C ASN A 198 -14.73 7.54 2.14
N GLU A 199 -15.19 8.38 1.21
CA GLU A 199 -15.69 9.73 1.53
C GLU A 199 -17.22 9.82 1.62
N VAL A 200 -17.95 8.86 1.03
CA VAL A 200 -19.42 8.82 1.05
C VAL A 200 -19.89 7.67 1.94
N PRO A 201 -20.20 7.92 3.23
CA PRO A 201 -20.79 6.90 4.09
C PRO A 201 -22.25 6.64 3.67
N GLY A 202 -22.66 5.38 3.64
CA GLY A 202 -24.06 5.03 3.37
C GLY A 202 -24.30 3.57 2.97
N ARG A 203 -25.58 3.22 2.82
CA ARG A 203 -26.02 1.88 2.36
C ARG A 203 -25.49 1.57 0.94
N PHE A 204 -25.47 2.58 0.06
CA PHE A 204 -24.97 2.42 -1.29
C PHE A 204 -23.46 2.12 -1.33
N ALA A 205 -22.64 2.77 -0.51
CA ALA A 205 -21.21 2.43 -0.42
C ALA A 205 -20.97 1.01 0.12
N ARG A 206 -21.82 0.52 1.02
CA ARG A 206 -21.77 -0.89 1.47
C ARG A 206 -22.14 -1.85 0.34
N PHE A 207 -23.18 -1.54 -0.44
CA PHE A 207 -23.58 -2.31 -1.60
C PHE A 207 -22.48 -2.38 -2.68
N VAL A 208 -21.89 -1.23 -3.05
CA VAL A 208 -20.78 -1.18 -4.00
C VAL A 208 -19.58 -1.99 -3.49
N ARG A 209 -19.28 -1.92 -2.20
CA ARG A 209 -18.22 -2.75 -1.58
C ARG A 209 -18.52 -4.24 -1.73
N THR A 210 -19.75 -4.66 -1.48
CA THR A 210 -20.17 -6.06 -1.68
C THR A 210 -20.02 -6.50 -3.13
N ILE A 211 -20.37 -5.65 -4.11
CA ILE A 211 -20.14 -5.94 -5.54
C ILE A 211 -18.65 -6.13 -5.83
N VAL A 212 -17.80 -5.19 -5.37
CA VAL A 212 -16.35 -5.24 -5.58
C VAL A 212 -15.75 -6.51 -4.95
N GLU A 213 -16.21 -6.90 -3.76
CA GLU A 213 -15.81 -8.14 -3.10
C GLU A 213 -16.29 -9.37 -3.89
N ALA A 214 -17.53 -9.38 -4.39
CA ALA A 214 -18.05 -10.46 -5.23
C ALA A 214 -17.29 -10.60 -6.56
N MET A 215 -16.83 -9.50 -7.16
CA MET A 215 -16.02 -9.53 -8.39
C MET A 215 -14.69 -10.29 -8.20
N THR A 216 -14.13 -10.30 -6.99
CA THR A 216 -12.89 -11.05 -6.71
C THR A 216 -13.08 -12.58 -6.68
N ALA A 217 -14.32 -13.05 -6.55
CA ALA A 217 -14.66 -14.46 -6.58
C ALA A 217 -14.88 -14.99 -8.01
N LEU A 218 -15.01 -14.10 -9.00
CA LEU A 218 -15.23 -14.51 -10.39
C LEU A 218 -13.97 -15.19 -10.95
N PRO A 219 -14.11 -16.37 -11.59
CA PRO A 219 -13.00 -16.98 -12.31
C PRO A 219 -12.50 -16.06 -13.42
N SER A 220 -11.18 -16.05 -13.66
CA SER A 220 -10.54 -15.14 -14.62
C SER A 220 -11.02 -15.33 -16.06
N ILE A 221 -11.38 -16.55 -16.45
CA ILE A 221 -11.95 -16.85 -17.77
C ILE A 221 -13.32 -16.19 -17.98
N VAL A 222 -14.11 -16.00 -16.91
CA VAL A 222 -15.45 -15.42 -17.00
C VAL A 222 -15.37 -13.94 -17.40
N ALA A 223 -14.36 -13.22 -16.90
CA ALA A 223 -14.11 -11.85 -17.33
C ALA A 223 -13.76 -11.75 -18.83
N GLY A 224 -12.96 -12.70 -19.34
CA GLY A 224 -12.69 -12.83 -20.77
C GLY A 224 -13.94 -13.11 -21.58
N LEU A 225 -14.77 -14.06 -21.12
CA LEU A 225 -15.99 -14.47 -21.82
C LEU A 225 -17.03 -13.33 -21.85
N PHE A 226 -17.12 -12.55 -20.77
CA PHE A 226 -17.94 -11.36 -20.73
C PHE A 226 -17.53 -10.35 -21.80
N VAL A 227 -16.23 -10.05 -21.91
CA VAL A 227 -15.73 -9.12 -22.93
C VAL A 227 -15.88 -9.69 -24.34
N TYR A 228 -15.64 -10.99 -24.52
CA TYR A 228 -15.89 -11.65 -25.81
C TYR A 228 -17.35 -11.53 -26.25
N ALA A 229 -18.31 -11.87 -25.37
CA ALA A 229 -19.73 -11.80 -25.69
C ALA A 229 -20.21 -10.35 -25.96
N THR A 230 -19.72 -9.38 -25.18
CA THR A 230 -20.19 -8.00 -25.28
C THR A 230 -19.46 -7.20 -26.35
N VAL A 231 -18.13 -7.18 -26.34
CA VAL A 231 -17.32 -6.33 -27.23
C VAL A 231 -17.15 -6.98 -28.60
N ILE A 232 -16.88 -8.27 -28.66
CA ILE A 232 -16.61 -8.95 -29.93
C ILE A 232 -17.94 -9.33 -30.61
N LEU A 233 -18.79 -10.11 -29.94
CA LEU A 233 -20.02 -10.61 -30.59
C LEU A 233 -21.11 -9.53 -30.72
N THR A 234 -21.35 -8.72 -29.68
CA THR A 234 -22.47 -7.76 -29.69
C THR A 234 -22.12 -6.44 -30.36
N LEU A 235 -20.93 -5.88 -30.09
CA LEU A 235 -20.47 -4.62 -30.67
C LEU A 235 -19.72 -4.80 -32.01
N GLY A 236 -19.38 -6.04 -32.40
CA GLY A 236 -18.75 -6.34 -33.68
C GLY A 236 -17.27 -5.97 -33.77
N PHE A 237 -16.57 -5.77 -32.64
CA PHE A 237 -15.12 -5.56 -32.66
C PHE A 237 -14.40 -6.88 -32.94
N PRO A 238 -13.24 -6.86 -33.63
CA PRO A 238 -12.43 -8.06 -33.80
C PRO A 238 -11.70 -8.44 -32.51
N GLU A 239 -11.26 -9.69 -32.45
CA GLU A 239 -10.22 -10.11 -31.50
C GLU A 239 -8.98 -9.23 -31.70
N SER A 240 -8.57 -8.56 -30.63
CA SER A 240 -7.58 -7.49 -30.70
C SER A 240 -7.03 -7.13 -29.32
N GLY A 241 -5.93 -6.40 -29.31
CA GLY A 241 -5.33 -5.86 -28.09
C GLY A 241 -6.25 -5.01 -27.23
N PHE A 242 -7.21 -4.32 -27.86
CA PHE A 242 -8.21 -3.52 -27.16
C PHE A 242 -9.21 -4.40 -26.41
N ALA A 243 -9.72 -5.46 -27.04
CA ALA A 243 -10.60 -6.43 -26.37
C ALA A 243 -9.87 -7.13 -25.21
N ALA A 244 -8.62 -7.54 -25.41
CA ALA A 244 -7.78 -8.09 -24.35
C ALA A 244 -7.53 -7.11 -23.20
N GLY A 245 -7.19 -5.85 -23.52
CA GLY A 245 -7.02 -4.78 -22.53
C GLY A 245 -8.29 -4.53 -21.71
N LEU A 246 -9.47 -4.59 -22.32
CA LEU A 246 -10.75 -4.50 -21.61
C LEU A 246 -10.98 -5.70 -20.69
N ALA A 247 -10.66 -6.92 -21.14
CA ALA A 247 -10.80 -8.12 -20.32
C ALA A 247 -9.87 -8.10 -19.09
N LEU A 248 -8.61 -7.67 -19.29
CA LEU A 248 -7.67 -7.42 -18.20
C LEU A 248 -8.19 -6.32 -17.26
N SER A 249 -8.82 -5.27 -17.79
CA SER A 249 -9.33 -4.17 -16.99
C SER A 249 -10.38 -4.63 -15.96
N VAL A 250 -11.27 -5.55 -16.35
CA VAL A 250 -12.32 -6.15 -15.49
C VAL A 250 -11.70 -6.90 -14.32
N MET A 251 -10.64 -7.68 -14.57
CA MET A 251 -9.92 -8.45 -13.56
C MET A 251 -9.12 -7.57 -12.59
N MET A 252 -8.47 -6.54 -13.12
CA MET A 252 -7.63 -5.62 -12.33
C MET A 252 -8.46 -4.68 -11.45
N LEU A 253 -9.70 -4.36 -11.86
CA LEU A 253 -10.55 -3.37 -11.21
C LEU A 253 -10.82 -3.64 -9.72
N PRO A 254 -11.31 -4.83 -9.29
CA PRO A 254 -11.59 -5.06 -7.88
C PRO A 254 -10.33 -5.02 -7.01
N ILE A 255 -9.17 -5.42 -7.56
CA ILE A 255 -7.89 -5.39 -6.86
C ILE A 255 -7.47 -3.95 -6.58
N ILE A 256 -7.50 -3.08 -7.59
CA ILE A 256 -7.12 -1.66 -7.45
C ILE A 256 -8.10 -0.94 -6.51
N ILE A 257 -9.41 -1.20 -6.62
CA ILE A 257 -10.41 -0.59 -5.71
C ILE A 257 -10.14 -0.99 -4.27
N ARG A 258 -10.00 -2.29 -3.99
CA ARG A 258 -9.83 -2.79 -2.62
C ARG A 258 -8.54 -2.31 -1.99
N ALA A 259 -7.42 -2.42 -2.71
CA ALA A 259 -6.13 -1.97 -2.22
C ALA A 259 -6.11 -0.45 -1.98
N SER A 260 -6.74 0.33 -2.87
CA SER A 260 -6.83 1.79 -2.72
C SER A 260 -7.74 2.20 -1.56
N ASP A 261 -8.87 1.51 -1.34
CA ASP A 261 -9.77 1.79 -0.22
C ASP A 261 -9.10 1.54 1.14
N VAL A 262 -8.34 0.45 1.26
CA VAL A 262 -7.55 0.17 2.47
C VAL A 262 -6.55 1.30 2.72
N VAL A 263 -5.83 1.75 1.68
CA VAL A 263 -4.87 2.84 1.80
C VAL A 263 -5.53 4.16 2.19
N LEU A 264 -6.67 4.51 1.61
CA LEU A 264 -7.38 5.77 1.91
C LEU A 264 -7.89 5.82 3.34
N ARG A 265 -8.29 4.68 3.90
CA ARG A 265 -8.72 4.54 5.30
C ARG A 265 -7.58 4.79 6.30
N LEU A 266 -6.34 4.58 5.91
CA LEU A 266 -5.17 4.85 6.75
C LEU A 266 -4.89 6.35 6.93
N VAL A 267 -5.48 7.22 6.10
CA VAL A 267 -5.33 8.67 6.26
C VAL A 267 -6.05 9.12 7.55
N PRO A 268 -5.35 9.78 8.49
CA PRO A 268 -5.95 10.21 9.75
C PRO A 268 -7.17 11.12 9.56
N GLY A 269 -8.24 10.88 10.33
CA GLY A 269 -9.45 11.70 10.31
C GLY A 269 -9.20 13.17 10.66
N THR A 270 -8.24 13.44 11.54
CA THR A 270 -7.86 14.79 11.99
C THR A 270 -7.41 15.69 10.85
N LEU A 271 -6.76 15.15 9.80
CA LEU A 271 -6.39 15.93 8.62
C LEU A 271 -7.61 16.36 7.80
N ARG A 272 -8.65 15.51 7.74
CA ARG A 272 -9.92 15.83 7.07
C ARG A 272 -10.68 16.89 7.86
N GLU A 273 -10.80 16.72 9.16
CA GLU A 273 -11.47 17.67 10.06
C GLU A 273 -10.82 19.05 10.04
N ALA A 274 -9.48 19.11 10.08
CA ALA A 274 -8.74 20.37 9.96
C ALA A 274 -9.01 21.07 8.63
N ALA A 275 -9.06 20.32 7.52
CA ALA A 275 -9.40 20.88 6.22
C ALA A 275 -10.84 21.43 6.18
N TYR A 276 -11.79 20.73 6.79
CA TYR A 276 -13.17 21.20 6.89
C TYR A 276 -13.30 22.45 7.78
N ALA A 277 -12.53 22.53 8.87
CA ALA A 277 -12.47 23.71 9.73
C ALA A 277 -11.94 24.96 9.00
N MET A 278 -11.08 24.79 7.99
CA MET A 278 -10.63 25.86 7.10
C MET A 278 -11.66 26.27 6.03
N GLY A 279 -12.89 25.73 6.06
CA GLY A 279 -13.96 26.06 5.11
C GLY A 279 -13.79 25.41 3.74
N THR A 280 -12.98 24.34 3.63
CA THR A 280 -12.82 23.62 2.36
C THR A 280 -13.97 22.65 2.10
N SER A 281 -14.36 22.48 0.83
CA SER A 281 -15.36 21.47 0.44
C SER A 281 -14.75 20.08 0.40
N ARG A 282 -15.57 19.02 0.57
CA ARG A 282 -15.13 17.61 0.52
C ARG A 282 -14.26 17.27 -0.69
N TRP A 283 -14.66 17.71 -1.88
CA TRP A 283 -13.87 17.51 -3.09
C TRP A 283 -12.49 18.16 -3.02
N ARG A 284 -12.39 19.40 -2.52
CA ARG A 284 -11.09 20.07 -2.34
C ARG A 284 -10.24 19.36 -1.31
N THR A 285 -10.83 18.89 -0.20
CA THR A 285 -10.14 18.11 0.83
C THR A 285 -9.56 16.81 0.24
N VAL A 286 -10.33 16.11 -0.60
CA VAL A 286 -9.86 14.89 -1.27
C VAL A 286 -8.64 15.19 -2.16
N TRP A 287 -8.74 16.16 -3.06
CA TRP A 287 -7.67 16.48 -4.02
C TRP A 287 -6.41 17.04 -3.38
N HIS A 288 -6.54 17.86 -2.33
CA HIS A 288 -5.41 18.60 -1.77
C HIS A 288 -4.85 17.99 -0.48
N VAL A 289 -5.61 17.14 0.22
CA VAL A 289 -5.20 16.56 1.50
C VAL A 289 -5.17 15.03 1.42
N VAL A 290 -6.28 14.38 1.07
CA VAL A 290 -6.38 12.92 1.15
C VAL A 290 -5.52 12.22 0.09
N LEU A 291 -5.71 12.54 -1.20
CA LEU A 291 -4.96 11.91 -2.29
C LEU A 291 -3.44 12.15 -2.19
N PRO A 292 -2.95 13.38 -1.90
CA PRO A 292 -1.51 13.60 -1.74
C PRO A 292 -0.92 12.86 -0.53
N THR A 293 -1.69 12.71 0.56
CA THR A 293 -1.27 11.95 1.74
C THR A 293 -1.23 10.45 1.45
N ALA A 294 -2.16 9.93 0.67
CA ALA A 294 -2.25 8.52 0.31
C ALA A 294 -1.38 8.10 -0.89
N ARG A 295 -0.75 9.05 -1.61
CA ARG A 295 -0.13 8.84 -2.94
C ARG A 295 0.79 7.62 -3.05
N SER A 296 1.64 7.36 -2.05
CA SER A 296 2.60 6.25 -2.10
C SER A 296 1.94 4.90 -1.88
N GLY A 297 0.88 4.88 -1.05
CA GLY A 297 0.05 3.70 -0.87
C GLY A 297 -0.80 3.44 -2.12
N LEU A 298 -1.38 4.49 -2.72
CA LEU A 298 -2.16 4.38 -3.96
C LEU A 298 -1.29 3.89 -5.12
N ALA A 299 -0.06 4.38 -5.24
CA ALA A 299 0.90 3.86 -6.22
C ALA A 299 1.16 2.36 -6.00
N THR A 300 1.30 1.93 -4.75
CA THR A 300 1.48 0.50 -4.42
C THR A 300 0.22 -0.31 -4.75
N ALA A 301 -0.97 0.23 -4.49
CA ALA A 301 -2.25 -0.41 -4.82
C ALA A 301 -2.40 -0.62 -6.34
N VAL A 302 -2.05 0.39 -7.15
CA VAL A 302 -2.03 0.28 -8.61
C VAL A 302 -1.01 -0.78 -9.04
N ILE A 303 0.22 -0.71 -8.52
CA ILE A 303 1.29 -1.67 -8.85
C ILE A 303 0.86 -3.12 -8.57
N LEU A 304 0.21 -3.38 -7.44
CA LEU A 304 -0.28 -4.72 -7.09
C LEU A 304 -1.34 -5.21 -8.09
N GLY A 305 -2.25 -4.34 -8.52
CA GLY A 305 -3.24 -4.66 -9.55
C GLY A 305 -2.59 -4.92 -10.91
N THR A 306 -1.65 -4.07 -11.32
CA THR A 306 -0.89 -4.23 -12.57
C THR A 306 -0.10 -5.52 -12.60
N ALA A 307 0.58 -5.86 -11.50
CA ALA A 307 1.38 -7.07 -11.39
C ALA A 307 0.52 -8.33 -11.58
N ARG A 308 -0.73 -8.32 -11.08
CA ARG A 308 -1.67 -9.41 -11.35
C ARG A 308 -2.06 -9.45 -12.83
N GLY A 309 -2.45 -8.31 -13.41
CA GLY A 309 -2.94 -8.21 -14.78
C GLY A 309 -1.93 -8.61 -15.86
N ILE A 310 -0.66 -8.21 -15.73
CA ILE A 310 0.39 -8.54 -16.73
C ILE A 310 0.59 -10.05 -16.87
N GLY A 311 0.40 -10.81 -15.79
CA GLY A 311 0.57 -12.26 -15.78
C GLY A 311 -0.70 -13.07 -16.06
N GLU A 312 -1.83 -12.43 -16.39
CA GLU A 312 -3.05 -13.16 -16.71
C GLU A 312 -3.01 -13.73 -18.13
N THR A 313 -3.43 -15.00 -18.28
CA THR A 313 -3.52 -15.67 -19.58
C THR A 313 -4.96 -15.98 -19.97
N SER A 314 -5.78 -16.40 -19.00
CA SER A 314 -7.15 -16.88 -19.24
C SER A 314 -8.07 -15.87 -19.95
N PRO A 315 -8.18 -14.58 -19.53
CA PRO A 315 -9.06 -13.63 -20.20
C PRO A 315 -8.55 -13.26 -21.60
N VAL A 316 -7.23 -13.22 -21.79
CA VAL A 316 -6.57 -12.83 -23.04
C VAL A 316 -6.69 -13.92 -24.11
N LEU A 317 -6.63 -15.20 -23.70
CA LEU A 317 -6.72 -16.37 -24.59
C LEU A 317 -7.89 -16.33 -25.58
N ILE A 318 -9.02 -15.75 -25.18
CA ILE A 318 -10.25 -15.68 -25.99
C ILE A 318 -10.58 -14.27 -26.48
N THR A 319 -9.75 -13.27 -26.20
CA THR A 319 -10.04 -11.87 -26.58
C THR A 319 -8.96 -11.23 -27.44
N ALA A 320 -7.70 -11.62 -27.27
CA ALA A 320 -6.57 -11.13 -28.06
C ALA A 320 -6.44 -11.81 -29.43
N GLY A 321 -6.98 -13.03 -29.57
CA GLY A 321 -6.64 -13.92 -30.67
C GLY A 321 -5.19 -14.41 -30.62
N PHE A 322 -4.77 -15.18 -31.63
CA PHE A 322 -3.38 -15.65 -31.76
C PHE A 322 -2.83 -15.37 -33.16
N GLY A 323 -1.73 -14.61 -33.22
CA GLY A 323 -1.05 -14.23 -34.46
C GLY A 323 0.46 -14.19 -34.27
N ALA A 324 1.19 -14.67 -35.29
CA ALA A 324 2.67 -14.71 -35.30
C ALA A 324 3.29 -13.35 -35.70
N GLU A 325 2.47 -12.47 -36.27
CA GLU A 325 2.84 -11.17 -36.82
C GLU A 325 3.02 -10.11 -35.75
N PHE A 326 3.95 -9.19 -35.97
CA PHE A 326 3.98 -7.95 -35.20
C PHE A 326 2.80 -7.04 -35.58
N ASN A 327 1.94 -6.76 -34.61
CA ASN A 327 0.86 -5.81 -34.74
C ASN A 327 1.02 -4.66 -33.73
N ALA A 328 0.95 -3.42 -34.21
CA ALA A 328 1.00 -2.22 -33.38
C ALA A 328 -0.38 -1.55 -33.20
N ASN A 329 -1.39 -1.96 -33.96
CA ASN A 329 -2.73 -1.43 -33.86
C ASN A 329 -3.52 -2.24 -32.82
N ALA A 330 -3.94 -1.58 -31.74
CA ALA A 330 -4.71 -2.25 -30.69
C ALA A 330 -6.15 -2.59 -31.10
N PHE A 331 -6.68 -1.99 -32.16
CA PHE A 331 -8.10 -2.11 -32.54
C PHE A 331 -8.37 -3.08 -33.70
N SER A 332 -7.32 -3.53 -34.40
CA SER A 332 -7.41 -4.49 -35.49
C SER A 332 -6.42 -5.60 -35.27
N ASP A 333 -6.73 -6.78 -35.80
CA ASP A 333 -5.87 -7.96 -35.86
C ASP A 333 -5.48 -8.55 -34.49
N PRO A 334 -5.20 -9.87 -34.44
CA PRO A 334 -4.77 -10.50 -33.21
C PRO A 334 -3.49 -9.87 -32.65
N MET A 335 -3.42 -9.76 -31.32
CA MET A 335 -2.25 -9.21 -30.64
C MET A 335 -1.89 -10.09 -29.45
N VAL A 336 -0.84 -10.90 -29.60
CA VAL A 336 -0.46 -11.89 -28.59
C VAL A 336 0.28 -11.23 -27.44
N SER A 337 0.01 -11.64 -26.20
CA SER A 337 0.77 -11.26 -25.01
C SER A 337 1.84 -12.30 -24.65
N LEU A 338 2.84 -11.91 -23.88
CA LEU A 338 3.92 -12.80 -23.42
C LEU A 338 3.43 -14.02 -22.63
N PRO A 339 2.45 -13.92 -21.71
CA PRO A 339 1.87 -15.09 -21.06
C PRO A 339 1.20 -16.04 -22.05
N LEU A 340 0.44 -15.49 -23.01
CA LEU A 340 -0.24 -16.28 -24.04
C LEU A 340 0.75 -16.96 -25.00
N ALA A 341 1.79 -16.24 -25.42
CA ALA A 341 2.88 -16.78 -26.21
C ALA A 341 3.60 -17.92 -25.47
N ALA A 342 3.94 -17.72 -24.20
CA ALA A 342 4.59 -18.76 -23.39
C ALA A 342 3.73 -20.04 -23.32
N LEU A 343 2.42 -19.90 -23.06
CA LEU A 343 1.51 -21.04 -23.06
C LEU A 343 1.48 -21.76 -24.41
N LYS A 344 1.21 -21.02 -25.49
CA LYS A 344 1.02 -21.60 -26.83
C LYS A 344 2.28 -22.21 -27.42
N LEU A 345 3.45 -21.66 -27.10
CA LEU A 345 4.74 -22.17 -27.57
C LEU A 345 5.19 -23.41 -26.79
N VAL A 346 4.92 -23.49 -25.48
CA VAL A 346 5.24 -24.66 -24.65
C VAL A 346 4.31 -25.85 -24.93
N GLU A 347 3.07 -25.59 -25.37
CA GLU A 347 2.13 -26.64 -25.83
C GLU A 347 2.62 -27.37 -27.10
N SER A 348 3.59 -26.82 -27.81
CA SER A 348 4.14 -27.44 -29.03
C SER A 348 5.01 -28.67 -28.69
N PRO A 349 4.96 -29.75 -29.49
CA PRO A 349 5.85 -30.90 -29.31
C PRO A 349 7.31 -30.63 -29.72
N GLU A 350 7.57 -29.52 -30.41
CA GLU A 350 8.87 -29.21 -30.98
C GLU A 350 9.82 -28.56 -29.96
N PRO A 351 11.02 -29.12 -29.69
CA PRO A 351 11.95 -28.58 -28.69
C PRO A 351 12.32 -27.11 -28.87
N ASN A 352 12.45 -26.64 -30.12
CA ASN A 352 12.76 -25.23 -30.41
C ASN A 352 11.62 -24.30 -30.01
N MET A 353 10.36 -24.72 -30.18
CA MET A 353 9.17 -23.96 -29.78
C MET A 353 9.03 -23.92 -28.26
N ILE A 354 9.29 -25.05 -27.58
CA ILE A 354 9.33 -25.12 -26.11
C ILE A 354 10.38 -24.14 -25.57
N ALA A 355 11.59 -24.13 -26.15
CA ALA A 355 12.66 -23.21 -25.77
C ALA A 355 12.27 -21.73 -25.97
N ARG A 356 11.62 -21.38 -27.10
CA ARG A 356 11.08 -20.04 -27.34
C ARG A 356 10.00 -19.66 -26.31
N GLY A 357 9.12 -20.60 -25.94
CA GLY A 357 8.08 -20.40 -24.94
C GLY A 357 8.64 -20.11 -23.54
N PHE A 358 9.64 -20.88 -23.10
CA PHE A 358 10.37 -20.57 -21.86
C PHE A 358 11.18 -19.27 -21.96
N GLY A 359 11.70 -18.92 -23.12
CA GLY A 359 12.29 -17.61 -23.40
C GLY A 359 11.29 -16.45 -23.25
N ALA A 360 10.05 -16.64 -23.72
CA ALA A 360 8.97 -15.67 -23.56
C ALA A 360 8.57 -15.49 -22.09
N ALA A 361 8.44 -16.60 -21.35
CA ALA A 361 8.18 -16.58 -19.91
C ALA A 361 9.32 -15.91 -19.12
N ALA A 362 10.58 -16.20 -19.44
CA ALA A 362 11.73 -15.54 -18.83
C ALA A 362 11.74 -14.03 -19.13
N THR A 363 11.41 -13.64 -20.36
CA THR A 363 11.31 -12.23 -20.76
C THR A 363 10.18 -11.54 -20.01
N LEU A 364 9.03 -12.19 -19.83
CA LEU A 364 7.92 -11.68 -19.01
C LEU A 364 8.36 -11.37 -17.58
N LEU A 365 9.13 -12.26 -16.94
CA LEU A 365 9.66 -12.03 -15.59
C LEU A 365 10.53 -10.76 -15.53
N VAL A 366 11.42 -10.59 -16.52
CA VAL A 366 12.29 -9.41 -16.62
C VAL A 366 11.48 -8.14 -16.88
N VAL A 367 10.49 -8.18 -17.78
CA VAL A 367 9.61 -7.06 -18.10
C VAL A 367 8.79 -6.66 -16.87
N VAL A 368 8.18 -7.61 -16.17
CA VAL A 368 7.42 -7.36 -14.93
C VAL A 368 8.32 -6.73 -13.87
N LEU A 369 9.54 -7.26 -13.67
CA LEU A 369 10.51 -6.69 -12.74
C LEU A 369 10.89 -5.25 -13.11
N ALA A 370 11.17 -5.00 -14.39
CA ALA A 370 11.51 -3.67 -14.90
C ALA A 370 10.35 -2.68 -14.69
N LEU A 371 9.13 -3.05 -15.09
CA LEU A 371 7.92 -2.25 -14.89
C LEU A 371 7.67 -1.99 -13.41
N PHE A 372 7.87 -2.99 -12.54
CA PHE A 372 7.72 -2.84 -11.10
C PHE A 372 8.74 -1.84 -10.53
N VAL A 373 10.02 -1.94 -10.90
CA VAL A 373 11.07 -1.01 -10.47
C VAL A 373 10.78 0.41 -10.94
N VAL A 374 10.39 0.58 -12.21
CA VAL A 374 10.01 1.88 -12.78
C VAL A 374 8.81 2.45 -12.03
N ALA A 375 7.72 1.70 -11.90
CA ALA A 375 6.52 2.15 -11.21
C ALA A 375 6.79 2.50 -9.73
N ARG A 376 7.58 1.67 -9.02
CA ARG A 376 8.02 1.92 -7.64
C ARG A 376 8.84 3.21 -7.53
N SER A 377 9.72 3.47 -8.50
CA SER A 377 10.56 4.68 -8.51
C SER A 377 9.72 5.96 -8.72
N ILE A 378 8.71 5.90 -9.59
CA ILE A 378 7.79 7.00 -9.90
C ILE A 378 6.81 7.26 -8.74
N GLY A 379 6.27 6.19 -8.12
CA GLY A 379 5.31 6.24 -7.02
C GLY A 379 5.83 6.97 -5.76
N GLY A 380 7.15 7.18 -5.68
CA GLY A 380 7.79 8.03 -4.69
C GLY A 380 7.75 7.48 -3.26
N ARG A 381 8.51 8.13 -2.38
CA ARG A 381 8.51 7.82 -0.95
C ARG A 381 7.31 8.48 -0.26
N GLY A 382 6.81 7.82 0.79
CA GLY A 382 5.62 8.26 1.53
C GLY A 382 5.75 9.69 2.09
N PRO A 383 4.62 10.35 2.40
CA PRO A 383 4.63 11.69 2.99
C PRO A 383 5.53 11.73 4.24
N GLY A 384 6.43 12.70 4.31
CA GLY A 384 7.38 12.86 5.42
C GLY A 384 8.77 12.25 5.21
N GLN A 385 8.93 11.31 4.27
CA GLN A 385 10.26 10.78 3.90
C GLN A 385 10.91 11.66 2.82
N LEU A 386 11.48 12.78 3.26
CA LEU A 386 12.27 13.67 2.43
C LEU A 386 13.65 13.05 2.19
N THR A 387 14.14 13.05 0.94
CA THR A 387 15.53 12.68 0.65
C THR A 387 16.48 13.60 1.44
N ARG A 388 17.68 13.15 1.83
CA ARG A 388 18.68 13.99 2.54
C ARG A 388 18.85 15.38 1.90
N ARG A 389 18.86 15.45 0.56
CA ARG A 389 18.90 16.72 -0.21
C ARG A 389 17.66 17.61 0.01
N GLN A 390 16.47 17.01 0.08
CA GLN A 390 15.20 17.73 0.29
C GLN A 390 15.04 18.17 1.75
N GLN A 391 15.48 17.35 2.72
CA GLN A 391 15.55 17.74 4.13
C GLN A 391 16.44 18.96 4.29
N HIS A 392 17.65 18.94 3.71
CA HIS A 392 18.57 20.07 3.76
C HIS A 392 17.96 21.35 3.17
N ARG A 393 17.30 21.26 2.00
CA ARG A 393 16.58 22.41 1.39
C ARG A 393 15.47 22.95 2.29
N ARG A 394 14.68 22.08 2.94
CA ARG A 394 13.62 22.51 3.86
C ARG A 394 14.17 23.16 5.12
N VAL A 395 15.26 22.64 5.68
CA VAL A 395 15.93 23.25 6.85
C VAL A 395 16.46 24.63 6.48
N LEU A 396 17.05 24.80 5.29
CA LEU A 396 17.50 26.10 4.81
C LEU A 396 16.33 27.08 4.61
N ALA A 397 15.23 26.63 4.02
CA ALA A 397 14.03 27.45 3.85
C ALA A 397 13.44 27.87 5.22
N SER A 398 13.32 26.92 6.14
CA SER A 398 12.86 27.17 7.51
C SER A 398 13.77 28.16 8.25
N ARG A 399 15.10 28.05 8.09
CA ARG A 399 16.06 29.04 8.64
C ARG A 399 15.87 30.43 8.03
N LYS A 400 15.61 30.53 6.72
CA LYS A 400 15.32 31.82 6.07
C LYS A 400 14.02 32.43 6.60
N ASP A 401 12.98 31.63 6.77
CA ASP A 401 11.71 32.09 7.32
C ASP A 401 11.84 32.51 8.78
N ALA A 402 12.55 31.75 9.61
CA ALA A 402 12.83 32.10 11.01
C ALA A 402 13.55 33.45 11.11
N ARG A 403 14.54 33.72 10.24
CA ARG A 403 15.21 35.03 10.16
C ARG A 403 14.25 36.15 9.75
N ARG A 404 13.35 35.89 8.79
CA ARG A 404 12.32 36.84 8.35
C ARG A 404 11.33 37.20 9.45
N PHE A 405 10.91 36.22 10.26
CA PHE A 405 10.03 36.46 11.39
C PHE A 405 10.75 37.19 12.52
N GLY A 406 11.99 36.79 12.84
CA GLY A 406 12.83 37.47 13.83
C GLY A 406 13.05 38.95 13.52
N ALA A 407 13.33 39.27 12.25
CA ALA A 407 13.48 40.66 11.80
C ALA A 407 12.20 41.51 11.93
N ARG A 408 11.01 40.88 11.86
CA ARG A 408 9.73 41.56 12.05
C ARG A 408 9.39 41.77 13.54
N THR A 409 9.80 40.85 14.41
CA THR A 409 9.58 40.98 15.86
C THR A 409 10.47 42.02 16.52
N HIS A 410 11.65 42.31 15.98
CA HIS A 410 12.50 43.41 16.46
C HIS A 410 12.02 44.80 16.01
N GLN A 411 11.12 44.88 15.03
CA GLN A 411 10.37 46.09 14.73
C GLN A 411 9.11 46.08 15.62
N GLY A 412 9.20 46.70 16.81
CA GLY A 412 8.06 46.82 17.71
C GLY A 412 6.83 47.49 17.04
N PRO A 413 5.64 47.42 17.64
CA PRO A 413 4.37 47.89 17.06
C PRO A 413 4.31 49.38 16.64
N GLY A 414 5.36 50.17 16.87
CA GLY A 414 5.44 51.59 16.50
C GLY A 414 6.78 52.05 15.89
N GLY A 415 7.65 51.14 15.45
CA GLY A 415 9.04 51.47 15.07
C GLY A 415 9.39 51.43 13.57
N GLY A 416 8.41 51.39 12.68
CA GLY A 416 8.69 51.55 11.25
C GLY A 416 8.73 53.04 10.90
N PRO A 417 9.77 53.56 10.21
CA PRO A 417 9.65 54.89 9.60
C PRO A 417 8.39 54.88 8.75
N ALA A 418 7.56 55.91 8.92
CA ALA A 418 6.32 56.09 8.18
C ALA A 418 6.55 55.65 6.73
N ALA A 419 5.81 54.65 6.29
CA ALA A 419 5.86 54.19 4.91
C ALA A 419 5.37 55.36 4.05
N THR A 420 6.29 56.24 3.65
CA THR A 420 6.08 57.10 2.50
C THR A 420 5.77 56.15 1.37
N SER A 421 4.51 56.14 0.97
CA SER A 421 4.02 55.42 -0.21
C SER A 421 5.04 55.64 -1.32
N PRO A 422 5.65 54.58 -1.88
CA PRO A 422 6.55 54.79 -3.00
C PRO A 422 5.74 55.47 -4.12
N PRO A 423 6.32 56.45 -4.83
CA PRO A 423 5.65 57.11 -5.93
C PRO A 423 5.11 56.04 -6.88
N ALA A 424 3.89 56.21 -7.36
CA ALA A 424 3.10 55.20 -8.06
C ALA A 424 3.87 54.48 -9.20
N ALA A 425 4.87 55.15 -9.79
CA ALA A 425 5.80 54.61 -10.79
C ALA A 425 6.56 53.34 -10.33
N GLY A 426 6.96 53.25 -9.05
CA GLY A 426 7.76 52.12 -8.53
C GLY A 426 6.98 50.83 -8.29
N ARG A 427 5.65 50.92 -8.14
CA ARG A 427 4.76 49.75 -7.97
C ARG A 427 4.45 49.08 -9.30
N LEU A 428 4.21 49.86 -10.35
CA LEU A 428 4.04 49.36 -11.72
C LEU A 428 5.31 48.67 -12.23
N ALA A 429 6.50 49.24 -12.01
CA ALA A 429 7.76 48.64 -12.44
C ALA A 429 8.13 47.33 -11.72
N ARG A 430 7.53 47.08 -10.54
CA ARG A 430 7.75 45.86 -9.76
C ARG A 430 6.75 44.76 -10.14
N VAL A 431 5.49 45.13 -10.38
CA VAL A 431 4.47 44.24 -10.93
C VAL A 431 4.82 43.81 -12.36
N LEU A 432 5.31 44.74 -13.20
CA LEU A 432 5.82 44.44 -14.54
C LEU A 432 7.03 43.51 -14.51
N ARG A 433 7.98 43.71 -13.59
CA ARG A 433 9.13 42.79 -13.43
C ARG A 433 8.75 41.41 -12.91
N SER A 434 7.75 41.29 -12.03
CA SER A 434 7.26 39.99 -11.59
C SER A 434 6.44 39.28 -12.67
N ALA A 435 5.72 40.02 -13.51
CA ALA A 435 5.00 39.48 -14.66
C ALA A 435 5.97 39.04 -15.78
N LEU A 436 7.01 39.84 -16.06
CA LEU A 436 8.06 39.52 -17.05
C LEU A 436 9.00 38.40 -16.58
N GLY A 437 9.32 38.35 -15.28
CA GLY A 437 10.15 37.28 -14.69
C GLY A 437 9.44 35.93 -14.65
N ALA A 438 8.11 35.91 -14.53
CA ALA A 438 7.32 34.69 -14.64
C ALA A 438 7.18 34.17 -16.08
N LEU A 439 7.40 35.04 -17.09
CA LEU A 439 7.39 34.63 -18.51
C LEU A 439 8.74 34.09 -19.01
N PHE A 440 9.86 34.33 -18.31
CA PHE A 440 11.21 34.01 -18.78
C PHE A 440 11.92 32.87 -18.02
N VAL A 441 11.16 31.86 -17.57
CA VAL A 441 11.74 30.57 -17.18
C VAL A 441 11.11 29.44 -18.01
N ARG A 442 11.73 29.23 -19.17
CA ARG A 442 11.90 27.94 -19.88
C ARG A 442 10.68 27.35 -20.61
N ARG A 443 10.52 27.71 -21.89
CA ARG A 443 10.19 26.77 -22.98
C ARG A 443 10.95 27.15 -24.25
N GLY A 444 11.68 26.18 -24.81
CA GLY A 444 12.20 26.22 -26.18
C GLY A 444 11.06 26.08 -27.22
N PRO A 445 11.37 26.27 -28.52
CA PRO A 445 10.42 26.84 -29.48
C PRO A 445 9.65 25.77 -30.24
N VAL A 446 8.34 25.94 -30.43
CA VAL A 446 7.58 25.45 -31.60
C VAL A 446 6.32 26.31 -31.80
N GLY A 447 6.12 26.82 -33.02
CA GLY A 447 4.81 26.88 -33.67
C GLY A 447 3.99 28.17 -33.55
N ALA A 448 3.83 28.84 -34.69
CA ALA A 448 3.14 30.10 -34.92
C ALA A 448 1.61 30.09 -34.73
N GLY A 449 1.00 31.26 -34.50
CA GLY A 449 -0.41 31.51 -34.84
C GLY A 449 -1.17 32.60 -34.07
N ARG A 450 -1.11 33.84 -34.59
CA ARG A 450 -2.12 34.93 -34.59
C ARG A 450 -2.63 35.60 -33.27
N ALA A 451 -2.28 36.90 -33.15
CA ALA A 451 -3.14 38.13 -33.08
C ALA A 451 -4.59 38.00 -32.55
N VAL A 452 -5.25 38.89 -31.76
CA VAL A 452 -5.17 40.35 -31.42
C VAL A 452 -6.28 40.63 -30.32
N PRO A 453 -6.43 41.82 -29.68
CA PRO A 453 -6.65 41.98 -28.22
C PRO A 453 -7.91 42.79 -27.74
N ARG A 454 -7.96 43.05 -26.40
CA ARG A 454 -8.65 44.14 -25.61
C ARG A 454 -10.18 44.02 -25.42
N ALA A 455 -10.87 44.50 -24.36
CA ALA A 455 -10.61 45.07 -23.02
C ALA A 455 -12.01 45.14 -22.28
N PRO A 456 -12.34 46.05 -21.34
CA PRO A 456 -12.36 45.79 -19.89
C PRO A 456 -13.69 46.09 -19.12
N TYR A 457 -13.70 45.68 -17.84
CA TYR A 457 -14.38 46.26 -16.65
C TYR A 457 -15.82 46.82 -16.71
N GLY A 458 -16.67 46.30 -15.81
CA GLY A 458 -17.89 46.96 -15.33
C GLY A 458 -18.00 46.85 -13.80
N ALA A 459 -17.97 47.99 -13.13
CA ALA A 459 -18.18 48.15 -11.69
C ALA A 459 -19.68 48.14 -11.35
N GLY A 460 -20.05 47.60 -10.17
CA GLY A 460 -21.44 47.60 -9.69
C GLY A 460 -21.55 47.46 -8.17
N ARG A 461 -22.20 48.46 -7.57
CA ARG A 461 -22.45 48.78 -6.14
C ARG A 461 -23.02 47.63 -5.28
N GLY A 462 -22.70 47.62 -3.98
CA GLY A 462 -23.42 46.86 -2.93
C GLY A 462 -24.73 47.55 -2.51
N PRO A 463 -25.29 47.33 -1.29
CA PRO A 463 -25.02 46.29 -0.28
C PRO A 463 -26.33 45.63 0.27
N ARG A 464 -26.27 44.47 0.93
CA ARG A 464 -27.27 44.09 1.97
C ARG A 464 -26.65 43.24 3.08
N ARG A 465 -26.80 43.76 4.31
CA ARG A 465 -26.51 43.09 5.58
C ARG A 465 -27.52 41.99 5.83
N SER A 466 -27.06 40.82 6.28
CA SER A 466 -27.83 39.96 7.18
C SER A 466 -26.87 39.36 8.21
N ARG A 467 -27.08 39.75 9.47
CA ARG A 467 -26.50 39.11 10.65
C ARG A 467 -27.20 37.76 10.83
N ILE A 468 -26.44 36.68 10.90
CA ILE A 468 -26.92 35.42 11.48
C ILE A 468 -25.90 35.00 12.54
N SER A 469 -26.39 34.95 13.78
CA SER A 469 -25.70 34.44 14.96
C SER A 469 -25.62 32.92 14.89
N ILE A 470 -24.46 32.35 15.22
CA ILE A 470 -24.31 30.91 15.45
C ILE A 470 -23.60 30.72 16.80
N GLN A 471 -24.36 30.21 17.76
CA GLN A 471 -23.91 29.69 19.05
C GLN A 471 -23.01 28.46 18.86
N PRO A 472 -21.93 28.29 19.64
CA PRO A 472 -21.19 27.04 19.69
C PRO A 472 -21.77 26.11 20.76
N ARG A 473 -22.46 25.04 20.36
CA ARG A 473 -22.76 23.89 21.23
C ARG A 473 -21.63 22.88 21.14
N ALA A 474 -20.74 22.91 22.13
CA ALA A 474 -19.79 21.82 22.38
C ALA A 474 -20.55 20.64 23.01
N ARG A 475 -20.53 19.47 22.36
CA ARG A 475 -20.93 18.19 22.95
C ARG A 475 -19.74 17.24 22.90
N TYR A 476 -19.13 17.03 24.05
CA TYR A 476 -18.17 15.97 24.32
C TYR A 476 -18.87 14.62 24.22
N TRP A 477 -18.31 13.69 23.46
CA TRP A 477 -18.66 12.27 23.53
C TRP A 477 -17.38 11.47 23.78
N ALA A 478 -17.22 11.04 25.03
CA ALA A 478 -16.30 9.98 25.42
C ALA A 478 -17.12 8.68 25.50
N ILE A 479 -16.82 7.71 24.63
CA ILE A 479 -17.37 6.36 24.72
C ILE A 479 -16.23 5.43 25.16
N ARG A 480 -16.32 4.95 26.40
CA ARG A 480 -15.60 3.75 26.87
C ARG A 480 -16.46 2.52 26.55
N PRO A 481 -15.92 1.43 25.98
CA PRO A 481 -16.62 0.16 25.96
C PRO A 481 -16.40 -0.60 27.28
N ARG A 482 -17.51 -0.93 27.95
CA ARG A 482 -17.60 -1.82 29.11
C ARG A 482 -17.95 -3.20 28.56
N ILE A 483 -16.99 -4.13 28.53
CA ILE A 483 -17.24 -5.53 28.16
C ILE A 483 -17.30 -6.34 29.45
N SER A 484 -18.49 -6.81 29.80
CA SER A 484 -18.74 -7.80 30.85
C SER A 484 -18.57 -9.20 30.25
N LEU A 485 -17.52 -9.92 30.63
CA LEU A 485 -17.40 -11.36 30.37
C LEU A 485 -17.94 -12.10 31.60
N ARG A 486 -19.17 -12.60 31.48
CA ARG A 486 -19.77 -13.54 32.42
C ARG A 486 -19.28 -14.94 32.01
N LYS A 487 -18.31 -15.49 32.75
CA LYS A 487 -17.88 -16.89 32.65
C LYS A 487 -18.94 -17.75 33.34
N SER A 488 -19.66 -18.60 32.61
CA SER A 488 -20.35 -19.76 33.17
C SER A 488 -19.34 -20.89 33.30
N ALA A 489 -18.84 -21.11 34.51
CA ALA A 489 -18.18 -22.36 34.87
C ALA A 489 -19.27 -23.42 35.02
N GLN A 490 -19.16 -24.49 34.23
CA GLN A 490 -20.02 -25.67 34.30
C GLN A 490 -19.19 -26.72 35.03
N ASP A 491 -19.58 -27.00 36.26
CA ASP A 491 -18.98 -27.98 37.15
C ASP A 491 -19.63 -29.35 36.88
N PRO A 492 -18.89 -30.41 36.49
CA PRO A 492 -19.45 -31.73 36.31
C PRO A 492 -19.06 -32.60 37.51
N ARG A 493 -19.88 -32.61 38.56
CA ARG A 493 -20.01 -33.69 39.56
C ARG A 493 -20.96 -33.29 40.69
N SER A 494 -22.22 -33.70 40.59
CA SER A 494 -23.03 -34.10 41.75
C SER A 494 -24.36 -34.74 41.31
N SER A 495 -24.41 -36.06 41.48
CA SER A 495 -25.55 -36.85 42.00
C SER A 495 -26.95 -36.77 41.36
N LEU A 496 -27.39 -37.97 40.96
CA LEU A 496 -28.73 -38.49 40.60
C LEU A 496 -29.13 -38.39 39.13
#